data_AF-V6MDG1-F1
#
_entry.id   AF-V6MDG1-F1
#
_cell.length_a   1.000
_cell.length_b   1.000
_cell.length_c   1.000
_cell.angle_alpha   90.00
_cell.angle_beta   90.00
_cell.angle_gamma   90.00
#
_symmetry.space_group_name_H-M   'P 1'
#
loop_
_entity.id
_entity.type
_entity.pdbx_description
1 polymer ?
#
loop_
_entity_poly.entity_id
_entity_poly.type
_entity_poly.pdbx_seq_one_letter_code
_entity_poly.pdbx_strand_id
1 'polypeptide(L)' 'MNPIAKLLIIGGAVLIVIGLLWQIGGRFLPLGRLPGDIVVEKENVRFYFPIVTCIVISIVLSLGMYLFRLFK' A
#
# COMPACT_ATOMS: atom_id res chain seq x y z
N MET A 1 12.09 -25.17 0.75
CA MET A 1 12.99 -23.99 0.63
C MET A 1 13.72 -23.80 1.95
N ASN A 2 15.01 -23.44 1.92
CA ASN A 2 15.79 -23.20 3.14
C ASN A 2 15.08 -22.12 4.00
N PRO A 3 14.87 -22.33 5.31
CA PRO A 3 14.19 -21.38 6.18
C PRO A 3 14.75 -19.95 6.09
N ILE A 4 16.07 -19.84 5.93
CA ILE A 4 16.77 -18.56 5.81
C ILE A 4 16.41 -17.84 4.51
N ALA A 5 16.35 -18.57 3.38
CA ALA A 5 15.96 -17.98 2.09
C ALA A 5 14.51 -17.47 2.12
N LYS A 6 13.61 -18.17 2.82
CA LYS A 6 12.21 -17.76 2.98
C LYS A 6 12.10 -16.46 3.80
N LEU A 7 12.86 -16.36 4.89
CA LEU A 7 12.91 -15.17 5.73
C LEU A 7 13.45 -13.95 4.97
N LEU A 8 14.49 -14.13 4.16
CA LEU A 8 15.07 -13.08 3.32
C LEU A 8 14.07 -12.56 2.27
N ILE A 9 13.34 -13.45 1.60
CA ILE A 9 12.33 -13.04 0.59
C ILE A 9 11.17 -12.27 1.23
N ILE A 10 10.65 -12.75 2.36
CA ILE A 10 9.57 -12.07 3.08
C ILE A 10 10.04 -10.71 3.61
N GLY A 11 11.23 -10.66 4.22
CA GLY A 11 11.82 -9.41 4.71
C GLY A 11 12.02 -8.38 3.59
N GLY A 12 12.52 -8.81 2.43
CA GLY A 12 12.68 -7.95 1.26
C GLY A 12 11.34 -7.42 0.73
N ALA A 13 10.32 -8.27 0.63
CA ALA A 13 8.98 -7.86 0.21
C ALA A 13 8.37 -6.82 1.16
N VAL A 14 8.52 -7.02 2.49
CA VAL A 14 8.04 -6.06 3.50
C VAL A 14 8.76 -4.72 3.36
N LEU A 15 10.08 -4.71 3.17
CA LEU A 15 10.85 -3.49 2.97
C LEU A 15 10.41 -2.72 1.71
N ILE A 16 10.11 -3.42 0.62
CA ILE A 16 9.60 -2.81 -0.62
C ILE A 16 8.22 -2.15 -0.37
N VAL A 17 7.32 -2.83 0.35
CA VAL A 17 6.01 -2.26 0.71
C VAL A 17 6.18 -1.02 1.58
N ILE A 18 7.03 -1.06 2.59
CA ILE A 18 7.32 0.10 3.46
C ILE A 18 7.92 1.25 2.64
N GLY A 19 8.87 0.96 1.74
CA GLY A 19 9.48 1.96 0.87
C GLY A 19 8.47 2.62 -0.07
N LEU A 20 7.55 1.85 -0.65
CA LEU A 20 6.46 2.37 -1.48
C LEU A 20 5.49 3.24 -0.67
N LEU A 21 5.09 2.78 0.52
CA LEU A 21 4.26 3.57 1.44
C LEU A 21 4.96 4.86 1.87
N TRP A 22 6.28 4.84 2.09
CA TRP A 22 7.06 6.02 2.44
C TRP A 22 7.24 6.98 1.25
N GLN A 23 7.39 6.47 0.03
CA GLN A 23 7.53 7.29 -1.17
C GLN A 23 6.21 7.97 -1.54
N ILE A 24 5.10 7.25 -1.45
CA ILE A 24 3.75 7.79 -1.67
C ILE A 24 3.38 8.71 -0.49
N GLY A 25 3.69 8.27 0.73
CA GLY A 25 3.46 9.00 1.98
C GLY A 25 4.20 10.34 2.07
N GLY A 26 5.52 10.31 1.86
CA GLY A 26 6.40 11.45 2.07
C GLY A 26 6.48 12.43 0.91
N ARG A 27 6.14 12.02 -0.33
CA ARG A 27 6.22 12.90 -1.51
C ARG A 27 4.86 13.41 -1.98
N PHE A 28 3.77 12.70 -1.69
CA PHE A 28 2.42 13.08 -2.12
C PHE A 28 1.47 13.52 -0.99
N LEU A 29 1.86 13.43 0.30
CA LEU A 29 1.11 14.09 1.36
C LEU A 29 1.79 15.38 1.86
N PRO A 30 1.36 16.56 1.40
CA PRO A 30 1.09 17.63 2.35
C PRO A 30 -0.13 17.20 3.18
N LEU A 31 0.08 16.42 4.24
CA LEU A 31 -0.87 16.16 5.35
C LEU A 31 -2.36 15.84 5.03
N GLY A 32 -2.74 15.38 3.82
CA GLY A 32 -4.11 14.89 3.63
C GLY A 32 -4.70 14.73 2.23
N ARG A 33 -3.94 14.78 1.12
CA ARG A 33 -4.53 14.62 -0.23
C ARG A 33 -3.62 13.78 -1.14
N LEU A 34 -3.86 12.46 -1.24
CA LEU A 34 -3.22 11.68 -2.31
C LEU A 34 -3.84 12.07 -3.66
N PRO A 35 -3.03 12.29 -4.72
CA PRO A 35 -3.54 12.47 -6.06
C PRO A 35 -4.21 11.18 -6.54
N GLY A 36 -5.48 11.26 -6.94
CA GLY A 36 -6.31 10.12 -7.31
C GLY A 36 -7.38 9.76 -6.28
N ASP A 37 -7.30 10.31 -5.06
CA ASP A 37 -8.42 10.26 -4.13
C ASP A 37 -9.45 11.32 -4.53
N ILE A 38 -10.71 10.91 -4.67
CA ILE A 38 -11.77 11.82 -5.09
C ILE A 38 -12.11 12.70 -3.88
N VAL A 39 -11.73 13.97 -3.96
CA VAL A 39 -12.08 14.99 -2.97
C VAL A 39 -13.11 15.92 -3.59
N VAL A 40 -14.35 15.81 -3.12
CA VAL A 40 -15.41 16.76 -3.47
C VAL A 40 -15.56 17.72 -2.30
N GLU A 41 -15.04 18.94 -2.48
CA GLU A 41 -15.20 20.06 -1.54
C GLU A 41 -16.32 20.97 -2.04
N LYS A 42 -17.44 20.99 -1.33
CA LYS A 42 -18.56 21.93 -1.52
C LYS A 42 -18.74 22.77 -0.26
N GLU A 43 -19.37 23.94 -0.37
CA GLU A 43 -19.44 25.00 0.67
C GLU A 43 -19.71 24.53 2.12
N ASN A 44 -20.44 23.42 2.33
CA ASN A 44 -20.67 22.81 3.65
C ASN A 44 -20.36 21.32 3.74
N VAL A 45 -19.82 20.68 2.68
CA VAL A 45 -19.65 19.22 2.63
C VAL A 45 -18.30 18.86 2.00
N ARG A 46 -17.48 18.10 2.73
CA ARG A 46 -16.26 17.48 2.20
C ARG A 46 -16.46 15.97 2.09
N PHE A 47 -16.40 15.44 0.88
CA PHE A 47 -16.40 14.01 0.63
C PHE A 47 -15.03 13.57 0.15
N TYR A 48 -14.41 12.63 0.87
CA TYR A 48 -13.10 12.07 0.56
C TYR A 48 -13.25 10.58 0.27
N PHE A 49 -12.84 10.15 -0.92
CA PHE A 49 -12.92 8.75 -1.34
C PHE A 49 -11.54 8.23 -1.76
N PRO A 50 -10.89 7.43 -0.91
CA PRO A 50 -9.49 7.04 -1.08
C PRO A 50 -9.30 5.82 -2.00
N ILE A 51 -9.58 5.99 -3.30
CA ILE A 51 -9.50 4.91 -4.30
C ILE A 51 -8.11 4.31 -4.36
N VAL A 52 -7.08 5.16 -4.43
CA VAL A 52 -5.70 4.72 -4.63
C VAL A 52 -5.23 3.91 -3.42
N THR A 53 -5.59 4.36 -2.22
CA THR A 53 -5.30 3.65 -0.98
C THR A 53 -5.92 2.25 -0.94
N CYS A 54 -7.21 2.14 -1.33
CA CYS A 54 -7.89 0.84 -1.39
C CYS A 54 -7.24 -0.12 -2.39
N ILE A 55 -6.82 0.38 -3.56
CA ILE A 55 -6.12 -0.43 -4.57
C ILE A 55 -4.77 -0.93 -4.05
N VAL A 56 -3.98 -0.05 -3.41
CA VAL A 56 -2.67 -0.44 -2.84
C VAL A 56 -2.84 -1.50 -1.77
N ILE A 57 -3.78 -1.32 -0.84
CA ILE A 57 -4.07 -2.30 0.21
C ILE A 57 -4.47 -3.64 -0.40
N SER A 58 -5.32 -3.63 -1.42
CA SER A 58 -5.75 -4.84 -2.13
C SER A 58 -4.57 -5.57 -2.76
N ILE A 59 -3.70 -4.86 -3.49
CA ILE A 59 -2.51 -5.46 -4.13
C ILE A 59 -1.57 -6.06 -3.09
N VAL A 60 -1.33 -5.36 -1.99
CA VAL A 60 -0.45 -5.86 -0.90
C VAL A 60 -1.02 -7.13 -0.27
N LEU A 61 -2.31 -7.14 0.05
CA LEU A 61 -2.98 -8.32 0.61
C LEU A 61 -2.99 -9.48 -0.39
N SER A 62 -3.29 -9.21 -1.67
CA SER A 62 -3.25 -10.21 -2.73
C SER A 62 -1.86 -10.79 -2.94
N LEU A 63 -0.80 -9.97 -2.97
CA LEU A 63 0.58 -10.45 -3.03
C LEU A 63 0.95 -11.25 -1.78
N GLY A 64 0.55 -10.79 -0.59
CA GLY A 64 0.80 -11.51 0.66
C GLY A 64 0.17 -12.89 0.67
N MET A 65 -1.10 -12.99 0.26
CA MET A 65 -1.81 -14.27 0.13
C MET A 65 -1.22 -15.14 -0.98
N TYR A 66 -0.84 -14.56 -2.12
CA TYR A 66 -0.20 -15.27 -3.22
C TYR A 66 1.15 -15.87 -2.79
N LEU A 67 1.98 -15.09 -2.11
CA LEU A 67 3.24 -15.56 -1.54
C LEU A 67 2.96 -16.67 -0.51
N PHE A 68 2.02 -16.48 0.41
CA PHE A 68 1.64 -17.53 1.37
C PHE A 68 1.24 -18.85 0.68
N ARG A 69 0.46 -18.76 -0.40
CA ARG A 69 0.08 -19.93 -1.22
C ARG A 69 1.28 -20.54 -1.94
N LEU A 70 2.19 -19.74 -2.50
CA LEU A 70 3.39 -20.22 -3.19
C LEU A 70 4.37 -20.92 -2.24
N PHE A 71 4.36 -20.53 -0.97
CA PHE A 71 5.26 -21.03 0.06
C PHE A 71 4.69 -22.18 0.91
N LYS A 72 3.45 -22.60 0.64
CA LYS A 72 2.83 -23.82 1.16
C LYS A 72 3.03 -24.94 0.15
#